data_AF-A0A848SK04-F1
#
_entry.id   AF-A0A848SK04-F1
#
_cell.length_a   1.000
_cell.length_b   1.000
_cell.length_c   1.000
_cell.angle_alpha   90.00
_cell.angle_beta   90.00
_cell.angle_gamma   90.00
#
_symmetry.space_group_name_H-M   'P 1'
#
loop_
_entity.id
_entity.type
_entity.pdbx_description
1 polymer ?
#
loop_
_entity_poly.entity_id
_entity_poly.type
_entity_poly.pdbx_seq_one_letter_code
_entity_poly.pdbx_strand_id
1 'polypeptide(L)'
;LVPLPYDFDQTGLVSAPYASPPPQLRVANVRSRLFRGFCSHNAQTRDAAAEFLAARPRIEAALASIPEMTERTRSRALSYLNGFFEDIETPEAVEENLVGECVSS
;
A
#
# COMPACT_ATOMS: atom_id res chain seq x y z
N LEU A 1 14.45 -1.57 -22.76
CA LEU A 1 13.20 -2.15 -22.21
C LEU A 1 13.42 -2.38 -20.73
N VAL A 2 12.70 -1.66 -19.86
CA VAL A 2 12.65 -1.98 -18.43
C VAL A 2 11.57 -3.05 -18.29
N PRO A 3 11.88 -4.27 -17.84
CA PRO A 3 10.84 -5.25 -17.55
C PRO A 3 10.04 -4.73 -16.37
N LEU A 4 8.81 -4.29 -16.62
CA LEU A 4 7.81 -4.22 -15.58
C LEU A 4 7.44 -5.68 -15.27
N PRO A 5 7.69 -6.18 -14.06
CA PRO A 5 7.15 -7.47 -13.68
C PRO A 5 5.64 -7.37 -13.87
N TYR A 6 5.06 -8.33 -14.57
CA TYR A 6 3.61 -8.43 -14.78
C TYR A 6 2.86 -8.29 -13.45
N ASP A 7 3.48 -8.68 -12.32
CA ASP A 7 2.90 -8.54 -10.98
C ASP A 7 2.73 -7.07 -10.52
N PHE A 8 3.49 -6.12 -11.04
CA PHE A 8 3.39 -4.72 -10.61
C PHE A 8 2.13 -4.03 -11.15
N ASP A 9 1.66 -4.43 -12.34
CA ASP A 9 0.42 -3.90 -12.91
C ASP A 9 -0.84 -4.34 -12.13
N GLN A 10 -0.72 -5.43 -11.38
CA GLN A 10 -1.74 -5.96 -10.47
C GLN A 10 -1.80 -5.22 -9.13
N THR A 11 -0.91 -4.24 -8.90
CA THR A 11 -0.91 -3.48 -7.63
C THR A 11 -2.02 -2.43 -7.59
N GLY A 12 -2.51 -2.10 -6.40
CA GLY A 12 -3.47 -1.01 -6.22
C GLY A 12 -2.94 0.38 -6.59
N LEU A 13 -1.61 0.56 -6.56
CA LEU A 13 -0.95 1.81 -6.96
C LEU A 13 -1.10 2.06 -8.46
N VAL A 14 -0.87 1.01 -9.28
CA VAL A 14 -1.04 1.09 -10.74
C VAL A 14 -2.51 0.96 -11.14
N SER A 15 -3.23 -0.01 -10.55
CA SER A 15 -4.65 -0.28 -10.80
C SER A 15 -4.96 -0.38 -12.30
N ALA A 16 -4.17 -1.19 -13.03
CA ALA A 16 -4.38 -1.38 -14.46
C ALA A 16 -5.82 -1.86 -14.76
N PRO A 17 -6.42 -1.52 -15.92
CA PRO A 17 -7.82 -1.87 -16.20
C PRO A 17 -8.14 -3.37 -16.17
N TYR A 18 -7.13 -4.20 -16.42
CA TYR A 18 -7.22 -5.66 -16.37
C TYR A 18 -6.80 -6.27 -15.03
N ALA A 19 -6.36 -5.43 -14.07
CA ALA A 19 -5.92 -5.90 -12.77
C ALA A 19 -7.11 -6.46 -11.98
N SER A 20 -6.94 -7.65 -11.40
CA SER A 20 -7.99 -8.32 -10.65
C SER A 20 -7.40 -8.95 -9.40
N PRO A 21 -8.02 -8.78 -8.22
CA PRO A 21 -7.51 -9.37 -7.01
C PRO A 21 -7.64 -10.90 -7.05
N PRO A 22 -6.73 -11.65 -6.42
CA PRO A 22 -6.88 -13.09 -6.25
C PRO A 22 -8.22 -13.42 -5.56
N PRO A 23 -9.06 -14.31 -6.11
CA PRO A 23 -10.40 -14.60 -5.57
C PRO A 23 -10.39 -15.05 -4.10
N GLN A 24 -9.30 -15.66 -3.65
CA GLN A 24 -9.15 -16.17 -2.29
C GLN A 24 -9.10 -15.06 -1.25
N LEU A 25 -8.69 -13.83 -1.62
CA LEU A 25 -8.57 -12.71 -0.70
C LEU A 25 -9.91 -12.01 -0.43
N ARG A 26 -10.95 -12.28 -1.24
CA ARG A 26 -12.31 -11.73 -1.08
C ARG A 26 -12.35 -10.19 -0.97
N VAL A 27 -11.43 -9.50 -1.62
CA VAL A 27 -11.41 -8.04 -1.73
C VAL A 27 -12.08 -7.59 -3.02
N ALA A 28 -12.70 -6.41 -3.00
CA ALA A 28 -13.52 -5.94 -4.13
C ALA A 28 -12.70 -5.60 -5.38
N ASN A 29 -11.48 -5.07 -5.21
CA ASN A 29 -10.58 -4.74 -6.30
C ASN A 29 -9.13 -4.65 -5.79
N VAL A 30 -8.16 -4.49 -6.70
CA VAL A 30 -6.73 -4.41 -6.36
C VAL A 30 -6.33 -3.20 -5.50
N ARG A 31 -7.21 -2.20 -5.35
CA ARG A 31 -6.98 -1.04 -4.47
C ARG A 31 -7.45 -1.29 -3.04
N SER A 32 -8.28 -2.29 -2.79
CA SER A 32 -8.65 -2.69 -1.44
C SER A 32 -7.47 -3.36 -0.75
N ARG A 33 -7.04 -2.83 0.39
CA ARG A 33 -5.98 -3.44 1.21
C ARG A 33 -6.57 -4.45 2.17
N LEU A 34 -5.85 -5.54 2.37
CA LEU A 34 -6.14 -6.55 3.37
C LEU A 34 -4.82 -6.85 4.07
N PHE A 35 -4.74 -6.51 5.35
CA PHE A 35 -3.60 -6.91 6.16
C PHE A 35 -3.62 -8.42 6.38
N ARG A 36 -2.47 -9.06 6.22
CA ARG A 36 -2.32 -10.53 6.36
C ARG A 36 -1.03 -10.89 7.11
N GLY A 37 -0.53 -9.96 7.93
CA GLY A 37 0.62 -10.24 8.79
C GLY A 37 0.26 -11.22 9.89
N PHE A 38 1.23 -12.04 10.29
CA PHE A 38 1.06 -12.97 11.41
C PHE A 38 1.14 -12.22 12.74
N CYS A 39 0.32 -12.62 13.71
CA CYS A 39 0.34 -12.00 15.04
C CYS A 39 1.70 -12.13 15.75
N SER A 40 2.47 -13.17 15.42
CA SER A 40 3.85 -13.36 15.89
C SER A 40 4.82 -12.27 15.43
N HIS A 41 4.46 -11.49 14.41
CA HIS A 41 5.26 -10.41 13.84
C HIS A 41 4.72 -9.01 14.19
N ASN A 42 3.80 -8.89 15.15
CA ASN A 42 3.18 -7.60 15.47
C ASN A 42 4.17 -6.53 15.94
N ALA A 43 5.30 -6.91 16.55
CA ALA A 43 6.36 -5.95 16.88
C ALA A 43 6.99 -5.36 15.60
N GLN A 44 7.35 -6.24 14.66
CA GLN A 44 7.92 -5.87 13.37
C GLN A 44 6.94 -5.07 12.51
N THR A 45 5.64 -5.37 12.58
CA THR A 45 4.60 -4.58 11.90
C THR A 45 4.61 -3.13 12.36
N ARG A 46 4.73 -2.88 13.67
CA ARG A 46 4.80 -1.52 14.23
C ARG A 46 6.08 -0.80 13.82
N ASP A 47 7.22 -1.50 13.88
CA ASP A 47 8.51 -0.95 13.45
C ASP A 47 8.48 -0.58 11.96
N ALA A 48 7.93 -1.44 11.12
CA ALA A 48 7.78 -1.19 9.69
C ALA A 48 6.82 -0.01 9.42
N ALA A 49 5.70 0.08 10.14
CA ALA A 49 4.79 1.22 10.02
C ALA A 49 5.51 2.55 10.29
N ALA A 50 6.32 2.62 11.36
CA ALA A 50 7.12 3.79 11.68
C ALA A 50 8.17 4.10 10.58
N GLU A 51 8.83 3.09 10.04
CA GLU A 51 9.79 3.24 8.94
C GLU A 51 9.14 3.82 7.68
N PHE A 52 7.98 3.28 7.28
CA PHE A 52 7.24 3.76 6.12
C PHE A 52 6.72 5.18 6.32
N LEU A 53 6.20 5.51 7.50
CA LEU A 53 5.75 6.86 7.82
C LEU A 53 6.90 7.87 7.70
N ALA A 54 8.08 7.53 8.22
CA ALA A 54 9.29 8.34 8.07
C ALA A 54 9.77 8.46 6.60
N ALA A 55 9.48 7.45 5.76
CA ALA A 55 9.81 7.45 4.34
C ALA A 55 8.80 8.22 3.47
N ARG A 56 7.62 8.59 3.99
CA ARG A 56 6.54 9.25 3.23
C ARG A 56 7.01 10.40 2.34
N PRO A 57 7.79 11.39 2.81
CA PRO A 57 8.22 12.50 1.96
C PRO A 57 9.08 12.05 0.77
N ARG A 58 9.92 11.02 0.97
CA ARG A 58 10.76 10.46 -0.11
C ARG A 58 9.93 9.71 -1.14
N ILE A 59 8.90 8.98 -0.69
CA ILE A 59 7.98 8.25 -1.58
C ILE A 59 7.16 9.23 -2.43
N GLU A 60 6.61 10.28 -1.82
CA GLU A 60 5.84 11.31 -2.52
C GLU A 60 6.72 12.11 -3.50
N ALA A 61 7.95 12.46 -3.11
CA ALA A 61 8.92 13.12 -3.99
C ALA A 61 9.33 12.23 -5.17
N ALA A 62 9.48 10.91 -4.96
CA ALA A 62 9.79 9.97 -6.03
C ALA A 62 8.69 9.99 -7.11
N LEU A 63 7.42 10.00 -6.71
CA LEU A 63 6.32 10.18 -7.66
C LEU A 63 6.47 11.53 -8.38
N ALA A 64 6.63 12.63 -7.65
CA ALA A 64 6.79 13.99 -8.19
C ALA A 64 7.87 14.09 -9.27
N SER A 65 8.95 13.31 -9.14
CA SER A 65 10.10 13.34 -10.04
C SER A 65 9.89 12.68 -11.41
N ILE A 66 8.78 11.96 -11.65
CA ILE A 66 8.53 11.24 -12.91
C ILE A 66 7.98 12.21 -13.98
N PRO A 67 8.75 12.54 -15.04
CA PRO A 67 8.35 13.53 -16.04
C PRO A 67 7.15 13.10 -16.89
N GLU A 68 7.06 11.80 -17.23
CA GLU A 68 6.02 11.25 -18.10
C GLU A 68 4.69 10.98 -17.35
N MET A 69 4.68 11.14 -16.03
CA MET A 69 3.49 10.91 -15.22
C MET A 69 2.55 12.11 -15.30
N THR A 70 1.37 11.90 -15.89
CA THR A 70 0.33 12.93 -15.94
C THR A 70 -0.14 13.32 -14.54
N GLU A 71 -0.62 14.55 -14.39
CA GLU A 71 -1.14 15.04 -13.10
C GLU A 71 -2.30 14.20 -12.58
N ARG A 72 -3.17 13.71 -13.48
CA ARG A 72 -4.25 12.79 -13.11
C ARG A 72 -3.72 11.49 -12.53
N THR A 73 -2.70 10.89 -13.16
CA THR A 73 -2.08 9.65 -12.68
C THR A 73 -1.40 9.89 -11.33
N ARG A 74 -0.65 10.99 -11.21
CA ARG A 74 0.02 11.42 -9.98
C ARG A 74 -0.96 11.58 -8.83
N SER A 75 -2.03 12.33 -9.04
CA SER A 75 -3.08 12.56 -8.03
C SER A 75 -3.74 11.24 -7.58
N ARG A 76 -4.01 10.30 -8.51
CA ARG A 76 -4.56 8.97 -8.17
C ARG A 76 -3.57 8.12 -7.38
N ALA A 77 -2.28 8.18 -7.70
CA ALA A 77 -1.23 7.48 -6.97
C ALA A 77 -1.06 8.04 -5.55
N LEU A 78 -1.00 9.37 -5.42
CA LEU A 78 -0.94 10.06 -4.12
C LEU A 78 -2.16 9.76 -3.27
N SER A 79 -3.38 9.84 -3.82
CA SER A 79 -4.61 9.49 -3.08
C SER A 79 -4.61 8.04 -2.62
N TYR A 80 -4.08 7.12 -3.43
CA TYR A 80 -3.91 5.73 -3.00
C TYR A 80 -2.94 5.65 -1.82
N LEU A 81 -1.74 6.21 -1.94
CA LEU A 81 -0.72 6.19 -0.89
C LEU A 81 -1.18 6.90 0.39
N ASN A 82 -1.93 8.00 0.29
CA ASN A 82 -2.47 8.71 1.45
C ASN A 82 -3.33 7.78 2.30
N GLY A 83 -4.22 6.99 1.69
CA GLY A 83 -4.98 6.01 2.46
C GLY A 83 -4.09 4.99 3.18
N PHE A 84 -2.94 4.61 2.58
CA PHE A 84 -1.99 3.74 3.28
C PHE A 84 -1.36 4.45 4.48
N PHE A 85 -0.97 5.72 4.30
CA PHE A 85 -0.37 6.50 5.38
C PHE A 85 -1.37 6.81 6.50
N GLU A 86 -2.65 6.99 6.18
CA GLU A 86 -3.75 7.10 7.15
C GLU A 86 -3.86 5.82 8.00
N ASP A 87 -3.73 4.63 7.37
CA ASP A 87 -3.74 3.33 8.06
C ASP A 87 -2.60 3.20 9.11
N ILE A 88 -1.52 3.97 8.97
CA ILE A 88 -0.30 3.90 9.81
C ILE A 88 0.08 5.21 10.51
N GLU A 89 -0.77 6.24 10.47
CA GLU A 89 -0.40 7.60 10.89
C GLU A 89 -0.15 7.70 12.41
N THR A 90 -0.93 6.95 13.20
CA THR A 90 -0.83 6.92 14.66
C THR A 90 -0.71 5.49 15.16
N PRO A 91 -0.21 5.29 16.39
CA PRO A 91 -0.21 3.97 17.02
C PRO A 91 -1.60 3.33 17.04
N GLU A 92 -2.65 4.10 17.32
CA GLU A 92 -4.04 3.62 17.34
C GLU A 92 -4.50 3.13 15.97
N ALA A 93 -4.18 3.88 14.91
CA ALA A 93 -4.49 3.45 13.54
C ALA A 93 -3.75 2.15 13.18
N VAL A 94 -2.50 1.99 13.60
CA VAL A 94 -1.74 0.75 13.40
C VAL A 94 -2.36 -0.42 14.17
N GLU A 95 -2.83 -0.18 15.40
CA GLU A 95 -3.52 -1.22 16.17
C GLU A 95 -4.85 -1.62 15.52
N GLU A 96 -5.66 -0.66 15.08
CA GLU A 96 -6.97 -0.91 14.50
C GLU A 96 -6.88 -1.58 13.12
N ASN A 97 -6.05 -1.03 12.22
CA ASN A 97 -6.07 -1.41 10.81
C ASN A 97 -5.11 -2.56 10.46
N LEU A 98 -4.15 -2.86 11.33
CA LEU A 98 -3.10 -3.85 11.06
C LEU A 98 -3.00 -4.89 12.17
N VAL A 99 -2.58 -4.49 13.37
CA VAL A 99 -2.26 -5.45 14.45
C VAL A 99 -3.52 -6.19 14.92
N GLY A 100 -4.65 -5.49 15.07
CA GLY A 100 -5.94 -6.08 15.44
C GLY A 100 -6.49 -7.05 14.41
N GLU A 101 -6.12 -6.87 13.14
CA GLU A 101 -6.50 -7.71 12.01
C GLU A 101 -5.46 -8.80 11.67
N CYS A 102 -4.47 -9.01 12.55
CA CYS A 102 -3.43 -10.03 12.33
C CYS A 102 -4.03 -11.44 12.27
N VAL A 103 -3.41 -12.31 11.48
CA VAL A 103 -3.82 -13.72 11.40
C VAL A 103 -3.04 -14.55 12.42
N SER A 104 -3.76 -15.33 13.22
CA SER A 104 -3.15 -16.31 14.12
C SER A 104 -2.60 -17.48 13.28
N SER A 105 -1.34 -17.82 13.49
CA SER A 105 -0.66 -18.95 12.84
C SER A 105 -1.06 -20.29 13.43
#